data_AF-A0A0D6L9Z2-F1
#
_entry.id   AF-A0A0D6L9Z2-F1
#
_cell.length_a   1.000
_cell.length_b   1.000
_cell.length_c   1.000
_cell.angle_alpha   90.00
_cell.angle_beta   90.00
_cell.angle_gamma   90.00
#
_symmetry.space_group_name_H-M   'P 1'
#
loop_
_entity.id
_entity.type
_entity.pdbx_description
1 polymer ?
#
loop_
_entity_poly.entity_id
_entity_poly.type
_entity_poly.pdbx_seq_one_letter_code
_entity_poly.pdbx_strand_id
1 'polypeptide(L)'
;MWILIALVVTTFAEKPITIDEFLAKPIPEYAKHLTGQALVDYVNEHQPFFKAHYTPGAEELGRSRIMDSKFLVGPNKEDLMTDVITDEKLPERCQGGFALKAYDYMKHEGVCTGGRYKQKDVCMPYPYFPCGKHKDQPYYSECPPHYFPTPKCRKKCQRKYGKSYYDDKYFGEA
;
A
#
# COMPACT_ATOMS: atom_id res chain seq x y z
N MET A 1 -48.18 32.14 -37.97
CA MET A 1 -46.84 32.43 -37.40
C MET A 1 -46.63 31.53 -36.18
N TRP A 2 -45.89 30.44 -36.39
CA TRP A 2 -45.00 29.71 -35.46
C TRP A 2 -45.33 29.71 -33.96
N ILE A 3 -45.93 28.61 -33.49
CA ILE A 3 -45.98 28.24 -32.07
C ILE A 3 -44.64 27.59 -31.74
N LEU A 4 -43.75 28.31 -31.05
CA LEU A 4 -42.51 27.78 -30.51
C LEU A 4 -42.83 26.99 -29.24
N ILE A 5 -42.86 25.66 -29.33
CA ILE A 5 -42.87 24.77 -28.18
C ILE A 5 -41.42 24.69 -27.66
N ALA A 6 -41.14 25.41 -26.57
CA ALA A 6 -39.86 25.31 -25.89
C ALA A 6 -39.79 23.99 -25.11
N LEU A 7 -39.09 22.99 -25.67
CA LEU A 7 -38.70 21.78 -24.95
C LEU A 7 -37.62 22.16 -23.92
N VAL A 8 -38.04 22.38 -22.68
CA VAL A 8 -37.12 22.50 -21.54
C VAL A 8 -36.59 21.10 -21.22
N VAL A 9 -35.40 20.78 -21.72
CA VAL A 9 -34.66 19.58 -21.30
C VAL A 9 -34.08 19.88 -19.92
N THR A 10 -34.80 19.51 -18.86
CA THR A 10 -34.26 19.53 -17.50
C THR A 10 -33.23 18.42 -17.37
N THR A 11 -31.95 18.76 -17.39
CA THR A 11 -30.87 17.85 -17.02
C THR A 11 -30.95 17.62 -15.50
N PHE A 12 -31.56 16.52 -15.08
CA PHE A 12 -31.44 16.07 -13.69
C PHE A 12 -30.00 15.62 -13.46
N ALA A 13 -29.22 16.43 -12.74
CA ALA A 13 -27.94 15.98 -12.20
C ALA A 13 -28.25 14.96 -11.10
N GLU A 14 -28.10 13.67 -11.41
CA GLU A 14 -28.22 12.59 -10.43
C GLU A 14 -27.22 12.83 -9.30
N LYS A 15 -27.75 12.94 -8.07
CA LYS A 15 -26.94 13.16 -6.88
C LYS A 15 -26.05 11.92 -6.67
N PRO A 16 -24.74 12.08 -6.43
CA PRO A 16 -23.85 10.93 -6.25
C PRO A 16 -24.28 10.13 -5.02
N ILE A 17 -24.58 8.84 -5.21
CA ILE A 17 -24.89 7.89 -4.14
C ILE A 17 -23.67 7.75 -3.23
N THR A 18 -23.87 7.79 -1.91
CA THR A 18 -22.79 7.56 -0.94
C THR A 18 -22.42 6.08 -0.89
N ILE A 19 -21.19 5.76 -0.48
CA ILE A 19 -20.72 4.37 -0.39
C ILE A 19 -21.63 3.55 0.54
N ASP A 20 -22.00 4.10 1.69
CA ASP A 20 -22.86 3.42 2.67
C ASP A 20 -24.27 3.14 2.12
N GLU A 21 -24.84 4.09 1.36
CA GLU A 21 -26.15 3.94 0.74
C GLU A 21 -26.12 2.89 -0.38
N PHE A 22 -25.02 2.81 -1.14
CA PHE A 22 -24.83 1.76 -2.14
C PHE A 22 -24.73 0.37 -1.49
N LEU A 23 -23.93 0.24 -0.42
CA LEU A 23 -23.74 -1.03 0.30
C LEU A 23 -25.01 -1.54 0.97
N ALA A 24 -25.93 -0.65 1.34
CA ALA A 24 -27.21 -1.03 1.94
C ALA A 24 -28.24 -1.59 0.93
N LYS A 25 -28.03 -1.41 -0.38
CA LYS A 25 -28.99 -1.88 -1.40
C LYS A 25 -28.92 -3.40 -1.56
N PRO A 26 -30.05 -4.13 -1.45
CA PRO A 26 -30.04 -5.57 -1.59
C PRO A 26 -29.75 -5.98 -3.03
N ILE A 27 -28.93 -7.02 -3.20
CA ILE A 27 -28.67 -7.62 -4.51
C ILE A 27 -29.90 -8.45 -4.90
N PRO A 28 -30.56 -8.14 -6.03
CA PRO A 28 -31.74 -8.89 -6.44
C PRO A 28 -31.36 -10.33 -6.80
N GLU A 29 -32.30 -11.26 -6.59
CA GLU A 29 -32.01 -12.70 -6.67
C GLU A 29 -31.48 -13.12 -8.05
N TYR A 30 -32.03 -12.55 -9.13
CA TYR A 30 -31.56 -12.84 -10.48
C TYR A 30 -30.10 -12.44 -10.72
N ALA A 31 -29.65 -11.35 -10.09
CA ALA A 31 -28.29 -10.83 -10.27
C ALA A 31 -27.24 -11.76 -9.64
N LYS A 32 -27.62 -12.55 -8.63
CA LYS A 32 -26.73 -13.53 -7.98
C LYS A 32 -26.31 -14.68 -8.92
N HIS A 33 -27.07 -14.88 -10.00
CA HIS A 33 -26.82 -15.94 -10.97
C HIS A 33 -26.22 -15.43 -12.29
N LEU A 34 -25.99 -14.12 -12.43
CA LEU A 34 -25.38 -13.56 -13.64
C LEU A 34 -23.91 -13.95 -13.73
N THR A 35 -23.47 -14.29 -14.94
CA THR A 35 -22.08 -14.61 -15.25
C THR A 35 -21.64 -13.95 -16.55
N GLY A 36 -20.33 -13.92 -16.79
CA GLY A 36 -19.76 -13.40 -18.03
C GLY A 36 -20.13 -11.95 -18.31
N GLN A 37 -20.50 -11.67 -19.56
CA GLN A 37 -20.83 -10.31 -20.01
C GLN A 37 -22.07 -9.74 -19.30
N ALA A 38 -23.09 -10.56 -19.03
CA ALA A 38 -24.31 -10.10 -18.37
C ALA A 38 -24.06 -9.60 -16.94
N LEU A 39 -23.10 -10.20 -16.23
CA LEU A 39 -22.67 -9.71 -14.92
C LEU A 39 -21.94 -8.37 -15.03
N VAL A 40 -21.06 -8.23 -16.03
CA VAL A 40 -20.33 -6.99 -16.28
C VAL A 40 -21.28 -5.84 -16.61
N ASP A 41 -22.31 -6.10 -17.42
CA ASP A 41 -23.32 -5.12 -17.79
C ASP A 41 -24.12 -4.69 -16.55
N TYR A 42 -24.58 -5.65 -15.74
CA TYR A 42 -25.27 -5.37 -14.48
C TYR A 42 -24.43 -4.51 -13.52
N VAL A 43 -23.15 -4.83 -13.33
CA VAL A 43 -22.24 -4.06 -12.47
C VAL A 43 -22.11 -2.63 -13.00
N ASN A 44 -21.86 -2.47 -14.30
CA ASN A 44 -21.66 -1.15 -14.90
C ASN A 44 -22.93 -0.28 -14.91
N GLU A 45 -24.11 -0.89 -14.89
CA GLU A 45 -25.40 -0.21 -14.76
C GLU A 45 -25.68 0.21 -13.32
N HIS A 46 -25.35 -0.64 -12.33
CA HIS A 46 -25.78 -0.45 -10.95
C HIS A 46 -24.73 0.24 -10.06
N GLN A 47 -23.46 0.33 -10.47
CA GLN A 47 -22.42 1.03 -9.71
C GLN A 47 -21.65 2.08 -10.55
N PRO A 48 -21.41 3.30 -10.01
CA PRO A 48 -20.72 4.40 -10.71
C PRO A 48 -19.21 4.56 -10.41
N PHE A 49 -18.67 3.87 -9.40
CA PHE A 49 -17.32 4.00 -8.87
C PHE A 49 -16.20 3.44 -9.77
N PHE A 50 -16.47 2.41 -10.56
CA PHE A 50 -15.48 1.82 -11.49
C PHE A 50 -16.13 1.34 -12.79
N LYS A 51 -15.33 0.90 -13.77
CA LYS A 51 -15.81 0.23 -14.99
C LYS A 51 -15.30 -1.19 -15.05
N ALA A 52 -16.22 -2.14 -15.10
CA ALA A 52 -15.94 -3.55 -15.27
C ALA A 52 -15.80 -3.89 -16.76
N HIS A 53 -14.86 -4.80 -17.09
CA HIS A 53 -14.68 -5.33 -18.43
C HIS A 53 -14.62 -6.85 -18.38
N TYR A 54 -15.31 -7.51 -19.31
CA TYR A 54 -15.22 -8.96 -19.44
C TYR A 54 -13.97 -9.32 -20.24
N THR A 55 -13.19 -10.26 -19.74
CA THR A 55 -12.04 -10.83 -20.44
C THR A 55 -12.26 -12.33 -20.60
N PRO A 56 -12.43 -12.85 -21.83
CA PRO A 56 -12.56 -14.28 -22.07
C PRO A 56 -11.37 -15.05 -21.47
N GLY A 57 -11.65 -16.13 -20.75
CA GLY A 57 -10.62 -16.95 -20.11
C GLY A 57 -10.01 -16.37 -18.81
N ALA A 58 -10.44 -15.19 -18.36
CA ALA A 58 -9.95 -14.63 -17.09
C ALA A 58 -10.32 -15.51 -15.88
N GLU A 59 -11.48 -16.16 -15.91
CA GLU A 59 -11.87 -17.09 -14.85
C GLU A 59 -10.97 -18.33 -14.81
N GLU A 60 -10.64 -18.90 -15.97
CA GLU A 60 -9.73 -20.04 -16.09
C GLU A 60 -8.31 -19.67 -15.65
N LEU A 61 -7.83 -18.48 -16.05
CA LEU A 61 -6.55 -17.93 -15.60
C LEU A 61 -6.52 -17.68 -14.09
N GLY A 62 -7.62 -17.18 -13.50
CA GLY A 62 -7.75 -17.03 -12.06
C GLY A 62 -7.67 -18.38 -11.36
N ARG A 63 -8.47 -19.36 -11.80
CA ARG A 63 -8.51 -20.71 -11.24
C ARG A 63 -7.17 -21.45 -11.35
N SER A 64 -6.42 -21.28 -12.43
CA SER A 64 -5.10 -21.92 -12.59
C SER A 64 -4.00 -21.34 -11.69
N ARG A 65 -4.17 -20.11 -11.22
CA ARG A 65 -3.20 -19.42 -10.34
C ARG A 65 -3.57 -19.49 -8.86
N ILE A 66 -4.84 -19.71 -8.55
CA ILE A 66 -5.34 -19.82 -7.19
C ILE A 66 -5.14 -21.26 -6.70
N MET A 67 -4.69 -21.39 -5.46
CA MET A 67 -4.58 -22.68 -4.79
C MET A 67 -5.95 -23.35 -4.74
N ASP A 68 -6.03 -24.62 -5.14
CA ASP A 68 -7.29 -25.37 -5.11
C ASP A 68 -7.90 -25.29 -3.71
N SER A 69 -9.21 -25.01 -3.67
CA SER A 69 -9.99 -24.86 -2.44
C SER A 69 -9.79 -25.99 -1.43
N LYS A 70 -9.50 -27.22 -1.89
CA LYS A 70 -9.22 -28.36 -1.01
C LYS A 70 -7.96 -28.20 -0.15
N PHE A 71 -7.06 -27.29 -0.52
CA PHE A 71 -5.85 -26.96 0.23
C PHE A 71 -6.00 -25.68 1.05
N LEU A 72 -7.12 -24.96 0.92
CA LEU A 72 -7.42 -23.82 1.78
C LEU A 72 -7.81 -24.36 3.16
N VAL A 73 -6.81 -24.51 4.02
CA VAL A 73 -7.02 -24.73 5.45
C VAL A 73 -7.35 -23.39 6.06
N GLY A 74 -8.56 -23.25 6.60
CA GLY A 74 -8.91 -22.07 7.38
C GLY A 74 -7.92 -21.95 8.55
N PRO A 75 -7.33 -20.76 8.78
CA PRO A 75 -6.40 -20.60 9.89
C PRO A 75 -7.12 -20.95 11.20
N ASN A 76 -6.46 -21.70 12.08
CA ASN A 76 -7.00 -21.93 13.41
C ASN A 76 -7.18 -20.57 14.09
N LYS A 77 -8.25 -20.40 14.86
CA LYS A 77 -8.55 -19.11 15.50
C LYS A 77 -7.47 -18.73 16.51
N GLU A 78 -6.75 -19.71 17.02
CA GLU A 78 -5.64 -19.60 17.94
C GLU A 78 -4.34 -19.15 17.23
N ASP A 79 -4.18 -19.47 15.95
CA ASP A 79 -3.04 -19.07 15.11
C ASP A 79 -3.24 -17.68 14.48
N LEU A 80 -4.48 -17.18 14.47
CA LEU A 80 -4.80 -15.81 14.14
C LEU A 80 -4.27 -14.92 15.27
N MET A 81 -3.08 -14.36 15.08
CA MET A 81 -2.58 -13.29 15.94
C MET A 81 -3.59 -12.14 15.91
N THR A 82 -4.38 -11.99 16.98
CA THR A 82 -5.32 -10.88 17.14
C THR A 82 -4.58 -9.56 17.34
N ASP A 83 -3.34 -9.65 17.84
CA ASP A 83 -2.52 -8.51 18.21
C ASP A 83 -1.06 -8.75 17.80
N VAL A 84 -0.45 -7.74 17.18
CA VAL A 84 1.00 -7.74 16.92
C VAL A 84 1.70 -7.55 18.26
N ILE A 85 2.09 -8.65 18.92
CA ILE A 85 2.84 -8.66 20.19
C ILE A 85 3.92 -7.55 20.16
N THR A 86 3.74 -6.52 20.99
CA THR A 86 4.55 -5.28 21.00
C THR A 86 5.79 -5.37 21.89
N ASP A 87 5.86 -6.39 22.76
CA ASP A 87 6.82 -6.41 23.87
C ASP A 87 8.06 -7.24 23.58
N GLU A 88 8.18 -7.81 22.39
CA GLU A 88 9.39 -8.52 22.00
C GLU A 88 10.50 -7.50 21.72
N LYS A 89 11.62 -7.63 22.44
CA LYS A 89 12.83 -6.85 22.23
C LYS A 89 13.24 -6.98 20.76
N LEU A 90 13.01 -5.90 20.01
CA LEU A 90 13.30 -5.82 18.58
C LEU A 90 14.71 -6.38 18.29
N PRO A 91 14.86 -7.32 17.35
CA PRO A 91 16.15 -7.94 17.05
C PRO A 91 17.19 -6.87 16.74
N GLU A 92 18.47 -7.17 17.02
CA GLU A 92 19.58 -6.27 16.74
C GLU A 92 19.61 -5.99 15.23
N ARG A 93 19.19 -4.76 14.87
CA ARG A 93 18.81 -4.38 13.50
C ARG A 93 20.00 -4.24 12.57
N CYS A 94 20.48 -5.37 12.07
CA CYS A 94 21.12 -5.64 10.79
C CYS A 94 21.04 -7.16 10.48
N GLN A 95 20.25 -7.91 11.27
CA GLN A 95 19.98 -9.34 11.16
C GLN A 95 18.52 -9.64 10.78
N GLY A 96 17.72 -8.61 10.46
CA GLY A 96 16.30 -8.73 10.14
C GLY A 96 15.42 -7.75 10.92
N GLY A 97 14.13 -7.68 10.58
CA GLY A 97 13.15 -6.84 11.25
C GLY A 97 11.75 -6.93 10.65
N PHE A 98 10.76 -6.30 11.30
CA PHE A 98 9.35 -6.34 10.90
C PHE A 98 8.93 -5.06 10.17
N ALA A 99 8.42 -5.20 8.94
CA ALA A 99 7.99 -4.07 8.11
C ALA A 99 6.85 -3.26 8.73
N LEU A 100 5.85 -3.93 9.32
CA LEU A 100 4.71 -3.27 9.97
C LEU A 100 5.16 -2.37 11.13
N LYS A 101 6.11 -2.83 11.96
CA LYS A 101 6.68 -2.03 13.05
C LYS A 101 7.47 -0.81 12.55
N ALA A 102 7.98 -0.84 11.32
CA ALA A 102 8.65 0.33 10.74
C ALA A 102 7.64 1.42 10.36
N TYR A 103 6.49 1.05 9.79
CA TYR A 103 5.41 2.00 9.52
C TYR A 103 4.80 2.54 10.81
N ASP A 104 4.58 1.68 11.80
CA ASP A 104 4.12 2.07 13.14
C ASP A 104 5.06 3.10 13.79
N TYR A 105 6.37 2.86 13.73
CA TYR A 105 7.38 3.81 14.17
C TYR A 105 7.32 5.14 13.41
N MET A 106 7.12 5.10 12.09
CA MET A 106 6.97 6.32 11.28
C MET A 106 5.71 7.11 11.67
N LYS A 107 4.61 6.44 12.05
CA LYS A 107 3.38 7.10 12.52
C LYS A 107 3.58 7.75 13.90
N HIS A 108 4.19 7.04 14.85
CA HIS A 108 4.28 7.50 16.25
C HIS A 108 5.51 8.37 16.55
N GLU A 109 6.67 8.01 16.02
CA GLU A 109 7.96 8.65 16.35
C GLU A 109 8.51 9.50 15.19
N GLY A 110 8.02 9.26 13.98
CA GLY A 110 8.49 9.91 12.75
C GLY A 110 9.90 9.50 12.32
N VAL A 111 10.27 9.85 11.10
CA VAL A 111 11.61 9.59 10.53
C VAL A 111 12.17 10.89 9.98
N CYS A 112 13.44 11.19 10.25
CA CYS A 112 14.07 12.38 9.69
C CYS A 112 14.49 12.17 8.23
N THR A 113 14.85 13.23 7.52
CA THR A 113 15.42 13.07 6.18
C THR A 113 16.70 12.23 6.22
N GLY A 114 16.85 11.41 5.20
CA GLY A 114 18.00 10.53 5.03
C GLY A 114 18.26 10.28 3.55
N GLY A 115 19.51 9.98 3.23
CA GLY A 115 19.96 9.82 1.85
C GLY A 115 21.00 8.71 1.73
N ARG A 116 21.67 8.68 0.57
CA ARG A 116 22.75 7.73 0.29
C ARG A 116 23.93 7.96 1.23
N TYR A 117 24.85 6.99 1.24
CA TYR A 117 26.10 7.10 1.99
C TYR A 117 26.83 8.42 1.66
N LYS A 118 27.20 9.16 2.71
CA LYS A 118 27.85 10.49 2.64
C LYS A 118 27.07 11.59 1.89
N GLN A 119 25.77 11.41 1.66
CA GLN A 119 24.95 12.46 1.06
C GLN A 119 24.89 13.70 1.97
N LYS A 120 25.13 14.87 1.36
CA LYS A 120 25.03 16.17 2.04
C LYS A 120 23.57 16.65 2.04
N ASP A 121 23.28 17.66 2.84
CA ASP A 121 21.98 18.34 2.88
C ASP A 121 20.78 17.45 3.26
N VAL A 122 21.04 16.39 4.03
CA VAL A 122 20.04 15.52 4.68
C VAL A 122 20.35 15.37 6.18
N CYS A 123 19.38 15.03 7.04
CA CYS A 123 19.68 14.90 8.47
C CYS A 123 20.57 13.68 8.76
N MET A 124 20.18 12.49 8.32
CA MET A 124 20.89 11.22 8.59
C MET A 124 21.13 10.42 7.30
N PRO A 125 22.29 10.57 6.63
CA PRO A 125 22.64 9.71 5.50
C PRO A 125 22.88 8.26 5.93
N TYR A 126 22.68 7.32 5.02
CA TYR A 126 22.93 5.90 5.27
C TYR A 126 24.37 5.67 5.77
N PRO A 127 24.58 4.91 6.87
CA PRO A 127 25.88 4.88 7.53
C PRO A 127 26.90 3.93 6.88
N TYR A 128 26.45 2.95 6.10
CA TYR A 128 27.32 1.95 5.47
C TYR A 128 27.69 2.34 4.05
N PHE A 129 28.92 2.04 3.66
CA PHE A 129 29.37 2.27 2.29
C PHE A 129 28.73 1.25 1.33
N PRO A 130 28.39 1.66 0.09
CA PRO A 130 27.97 0.72 -0.95
C PRO A 130 29.11 -0.24 -1.30
N CYS A 131 28.81 -1.51 -1.54
CA CYS A 131 29.78 -2.55 -1.89
C CYS A 131 29.19 -3.50 -2.92
N GLY A 132 30.02 -4.34 -3.52
CA GLY A 132 29.59 -5.36 -4.47
C GLY A 132 29.51 -4.90 -5.92
N LYS A 133 29.18 -5.85 -6.80
CA LYS A 133 29.05 -5.62 -8.25
C LYS A 133 27.57 -5.51 -8.60
N HIS A 134 27.12 -4.30 -8.92
CA HIS A 134 25.76 -4.04 -9.40
C HIS A 134 25.84 -3.48 -10.82
N LYS A 135 24.92 -3.91 -11.68
CA LYS A 135 24.81 -3.42 -13.05
C LYS A 135 24.60 -1.90 -13.02
N ASP A 136 25.34 -1.16 -13.82
CA ASP A 136 25.23 0.31 -13.97
C ASP A 136 25.55 1.13 -12.71
N GLN A 137 26.28 0.55 -11.74
CA GLN A 137 26.76 1.26 -10.56
C GLN A 137 28.29 1.23 -10.45
N PRO A 138 28.93 2.31 -9.93
CA PRO A 138 30.35 2.29 -9.64
C PRO A 138 30.70 1.15 -8.68
N TYR A 139 31.75 0.40 -9.00
CA TYR A 139 32.30 -0.58 -8.08
C TYR A 139 33.11 0.13 -7.00
N TYR A 140 32.68 0.00 -5.75
CA TYR A 140 33.36 0.62 -4.60
C TYR A 140 34.40 -0.33 -4.00
N SER A 141 33.96 -1.52 -3.58
CA SER A 141 34.81 -2.59 -3.03
C SER A 141 34.01 -3.88 -2.94
N GLU A 142 34.68 -4.97 -2.56
CA GLU A 142 33.99 -6.19 -2.14
C GLU A 142 33.19 -5.93 -0.87
N CYS A 143 32.08 -6.65 -0.72
CA CYS A 143 31.29 -6.60 0.51
C CYS A 143 31.98 -7.39 1.62
N PRO A 144 31.92 -6.93 2.88
CA PRO A 144 32.47 -7.68 3.99
C PRO A 144 31.77 -9.05 4.12
N PRO A 145 32.49 -10.08 4.57
CA PRO A 145 31.94 -11.44 4.73
C PRO A 145 30.96 -11.56 5.91
N HIS A 146 30.82 -10.50 6.71
CA HIS A 146 29.95 -10.45 7.88
C HIS A 146 29.00 -9.25 7.78
N TYR A 147 27.86 -9.37 8.45
CA TYR A 147 26.91 -8.26 8.57
C TYR A 147 27.53 -7.08 9.30
N PHE A 148 27.20 -5.87 8.85
CA PHE A 148 27.52 -4.67 9.59
C PHE A 148 26.77 -4.66 10.93
N PRO A 149 27.40 -4.21 12.04
CA PRO A 149 26.70 -4.07 13.31
C PRO A 149 25.72 -2.90 13.23
N THR A 150 24.56 -3.05 13.86
CA THR A 150 23.53 -2.00 13.96
C THR A 150 24.13 -0.67 14.40
N PRO A 151 23.85 0.44 13.69
CA PRO A 151 24.40 1.73 14.07
C PRO A 151 23.71 2.21 15.34
N LYS A 152 24.45 2.85 16.24
CA LYS A 152 23.86 3.43 17.46
C LYS A 152 22.82 4.49 17.07
N CYS A 153 21.67 4.47 17.74
CA CYS A 153 20.65 5.50 17.56
C CYS A 153 21.18 6.84 18.07
N ARG A 154 21.36 7.80 17.16
CA ARG A 154 21.80 9.17 17.49
C ARG A 154 20.71 10.15 17.10
N LYS A 155 20.17 10.87 18.08
CA LYS A 155 19.15 11.92 17.86
C LYS A 155 19.82 13.24 17.44
N LYS A 156 20.68 13.19 16.41
CA LYS A 156 21.45 14.34 15.92
C LYS A 156 21.74 14.22 14.43
N CYS A 157 21.43 15.27 13.68
CA CYS A 157 21.73 15.37 12.25
C CYS A 157 23.23 15.55 11.96
N GLN A 158 23.62 15.38 10.70
CA GLN A 158 24.98 15.66 10.24
C GLN A 158 25.38 17.12 10.50
N ARG A 159 26.70 17.33 10.64
CA ARG A 159 27.25 18.67 10.85
C ARG A 159 26.97 19.54 9.62
N LYS A 160 26.50 20.77 9.84
CA LYS A 160 26.08 21.76 8.83
C LYS A 160 24.69 21.55 8.21
N TYR A 161 23.91 20.56 8.65
CA TYR A 161 22.49 20.49 8.32
C TYR A 161 21.72 21.59 9.06
N GLY A 162 20.80 22.27 8.37
CA GLY A 162 20.15 23.48 8.87
C GLY A 162 19.02 23.27 9.88
N LYS A 163 18.53 22.04 10.03
CA LYS A 163 17.47 21.69 10.98
C LYS A 163 17.99 20.75 12.08
N SER A 164 17.36 20.78 13.25
CA SER A 164 17.64 19.78 14.28
C SER A 164 17.04 18.41 13.92
N TYR A 165 17.46 17.37 14.63
CA TYR A 165 16.92 16.02 14.42
C TYR A 165 15.40 15.95 14.68
N TYR A 166 14.92 16.70 15.67
CA TYR A 166 13.52 16.69 16.06
C TYR A 166 12.67 17.53 15.09
N ASP A 167 13.19 18.66 14.62
CA ASP A 167 12.48 19.54 13.68
C ASP A 167 12.41 18.97 12.25
N ASP A 168 13.24 17.98 11.95
CA ASP A 168 13.30 17.34 10.64
C ASP A 168 12.51 16.02 10.58
N LYS A 169 11.68 15.71 11.59
CA LYS A 169 10.84 14.51 11.63
C LYS A 169 9.63 14.63 10.71
N TYR A 170 9.42 13.60 9.90
CA TYR A 170 8.22 13.41 9.09
C TYR A 170 7.45 12.20 9.61
N PHE A 171 6.15 12.37 9.77
CA PHE A 171 5.26 11.35 10.32
C PHE A 171 4.43 10.72 9.19
N GLY A 172 4.09 9.45 9.34
CA GLY A 172 3.19 8.75 8.42
C GLY A 172 1.73 9.13 8.71
N GLU A 173 0.92 9.29 7.67
CA GLU A 173 -0.52 9.47 7.82
C GLU A 173 -1.19 8.14 8.17
N ALA A 174 -2.28 8.23 8.95
CA ALA A 174 -3.00 7.07 9.47
C ALA A 174 -3.82 6.37 8.40
#